data_AF-A0AAZ1WXR7-F1
#
_entry.id   AF-A0AAZ1WXR7-F1
#
_cell.length_a   1.000
_cell.length_b   1.000
_cell.length_c   1.000
_cell.angle_alpha   90.00
_cell.angle_beta   90.00
_cell.angle_gamma   90.00
#
_symmetry.space_group_name_H-M   'P 1'
#
loop_
_entity.id
_entity.type
_entity.pdbx_description
1 polymer ?
#
loop_
_entity_poly.entity_id
_entity_poly.type
_entity_poly.pdbx_seq_one_letter_code
_entity_poly.pdbx_strand_id
1 'polypeptide(L)'
;MIGGLFIYNHKGEVLISRVYRDDIGRNAVDAFRVNVIHARQQVRSPVTNIARTSFFHVKRSNIWLAAVTKQNVNAAMVFEFLYKMCDVMTAYFGKISEENIKNNFVLIYELLDEILDFGYPQNSETGALKTFITQQGIKGQTKEEQSQITSQVTGQIGCGKQSIAIDDCTFHQCVRLSKFDSERSISFIPPDGEYELMRYRTTKDIILPFRVIPLVREVGRTKLEVKVVIKSNFKPSLLAQKIEVRIPTPLNTSGVQVICMKGKAKYKASENAIVWKIKRMAGMKESQISAEIELLPTNDKKKWARPPISMNFEVPFAPSGLKVRYLKVFESKLNYSDHDVIKWVRYIGRSGIYETRC
;
A
#
# COMPACT_ATOMS: atom_id res chain seq x y z
N MET A 1 20.28 -19.70 -8.09
CA MET A 1 19.97 -19.41 -6.67
C MET A 1 20.55 -18.10 -6.18
N ILE A 2 20.14 -17.64 -5.00
CA ILE A 2 20.68 -16.42 -4.37
C ILE A 2 22.08 -16.71 -3.83
N GLY A 3 23.07 -15.88 -4.17
CA GLY A 3 24.46 -16.07 -3.73
C GLY A 3 24.82 -15.26 -2.49
N GLY A 4 24.19 -14.10 -2.30
CA GLY A 4 24.35 -13.29 -1.10
C GLY A 4 23.18 -12.35 -0.90
N LEU A 5 22.94 -11.98 0.34
CA LEU A 5 21.93 -11.02 0.75
C LEU A 5 22.57 -9.96 1.64
N PHE A 6 22.34 -8.71 1.28
CA PHE A 6 22.92 -7.56 1.96
C PHE A 6 21.82 -6.56 2.27
N ILE A 7 21.91 -5.96 3.46
CA ILE A 7 21.02 -4.86 3.86
C ILE A 7 21.89 -3.61 4.05
N TYR A 8 21.53 -2.51 3.41
CA TYR A 8 22.26 -1.25 3.45
C TYR A 8 21.41 -0.13 4.04
N ASN A 9 22.07 0.84 4.67
CA ASN A 9 21.44 2.12 4.99
C ASN A 9 21.46 3.08 3.78
N HIS A 10 20.92 4.28 3.97
CA HIS A 10 20.85 5.32 2.93
C HIS A 10 22.22 5.84 2.45
N LYS A 11 23.28 5.65 3.23
CA LYS A 11 24.68 5.99 2.88
C LYS A 11 25.40 4.85 2.15
N GLY A 12 24.75 3.69 2.04
CA GLY A 12 25.33 2.49 1.47
C GLY A 12 26.28 1.74 2.39
N GLU A 13 26.23 1.99 3.70
CA GLU A 13 26.91 1.15 4.69
C GLU A 13 26.12 -0.14 4.89
N VAL A 14 26.84 -1.25 5.01
CA VAL A 14 26.23 -2.58 5.20
C VAL A 14 25.81 -2.75 6.65
N LEU A 15 24.51 -2.94 6.86
CA LEU A 15 23.93 -3.29 8.15
C LEU A 15 23.93 -4.80 8.38
N ILE A 16 23.64 -5.59 7.35
CA ILE A 16 23.64 -7.07 7.39
C ILE A 16 24.35 -7.58 6.14
N SER A 17 25.22 -8.58 6.32
CA SER A 17 25.91 -9.26 5.24
C SER A 17 25.82 -10.76 5.44
N ARG A 18 25.00 -11.43 4.63
CA ARG A 18 24.91 -12.90 4.62
C ARG A 18 25.23 -13.43 3.24
N VAL A 19 26.28 -14.24 3.15
CA VAL A 19 26.73 -14.87 1.91
C VAL A 19 26.39 -16.35 1.96
N TYR A 20 25.76 -16.86 0.91
CA TYR A 20 25.31 -18.25 0.77
C TYR A 20 26.11 -19.03 -0.29
N ARG A 21 26.94 -18.33 -1.06
CA ARG A 21 27.78 -18.87 -2.13
C ARG A 21 29.14 -18.22 -2.14
N ASP A 22 30.17 -19.03 -2.35
CA ASP A 22 31.57 -18.57 -2.38
C ASP A 22 31.89 -17.69 -3.59
N ASP A 23 31.05 -17.70 -4.63
CA ASP A 23 31.23 -16.88 -5.82
C ASP A 23 30.88 -15.40 -5.62
N ILE A 24 30.30 -15.04 -4.47
CA ILE A 24 30.00 -13.66 -4.08
C ILE A 24 31.08 -13.13 -3.15
N GLY A 25 31.98 -12.32 -3.72
CA GLY A 25 33.04 -11.64 -2.97
C GLY A 25 32.61 -10.29 -2.38
N ARG A 26 33.49 -9.71 -1.56
CA ARG A 26 33.32 -8.37 -0.98
C ARG A 26 33.18 -7.28 -2.05
N ASN A 27 33.75 -7.49 -3.24
CA ASN A 27 33.61 -6.59 -4.39
C ASN A 27 32.15 -6.36 -4.82
N ALA A 28 31.25 -7.33 -4.62
CA ALA A 28 29.84 -7.19 -4.94
C ALA A 28 29.15 -6.12 -4.06
N VAL A 29 29.54 -6.05 -2.79
CA VAL A 29 29.03 -5.06 -1.82
C VAL A 29 29.38 -3.65 -2.26
N ASP A 30 30.65 -3.42 -2.59
CA ASP A 30 31.13 -2.12 -3.05
C ASP A 30 30.51 -1.72 -4.40
N ALA A 31 30.37 -2.68 -5.32
CA ALA A 31 29.75 -2.44 -6.62
C ALA A 31 28.31 -1.95 -6.47
N PHE A 32 27.52 -2.54 -5.56
CA PHE A 32 26.15 -2.10 -5.31
C PHE A 32 26.10 -0.69 -4.72
N ARG A 33 26.93 -0.42 -3.71
CA ARG A 33 27.02 0.91 -3.07
C ARG A 33 27.32 2.01 -4.09
N VAL A 34 28.35 1.83 -4.92
CA VAL A 34 28.81 2.86 -5.86
C VAL A 34 27.82 3.06 -7.01
N ASN A 35 27.35 1.96 -7.62
CA ASN A 35 26.60 2.03 -8.88
C ASN A 35 25.09 2.13 -8.71
N VAL A 36 24.56 1.77 -7.53
CA VAL A 36 23.12 1.81 -7.24
C VAL A 36 22.81 2.89 -6.22
N ILE A 37 23.43 2.85 -5.03
CA ILE A 37 23.07 3.78 -3.94
C ILE A 37 23.58 5.20 -4.24
N HIS A 38 24.82 5.33 -4.73
CA HIS A 38 25.43 6.62 -5.10
C HIS A 38 25.37 6.93 -6.60
N ALA A 39 24.44 6.30 -7.32
CA ALA A 39 24.26 6.56 -8.75
C ALA A 39 23.94 8.04 -8.98
N ARG A 40 24.71 8.71 -9.84
CA ARG A 40 24.46 10.12 -10.23
C ARG A 40 23.14 10.29 -10.98
N GLN A 41 22.71 9.26 -11.70
CA GLN A 41 21.40 9.19 -12.33
C GLN A 41 20.48 8.34 -11.46
N GLN A 42 19.19 8.70 -11.41
CA GLN A 42 18.20 7.88 -10.70
C GLN A 42 18.22 6.46 -11.26
N VAL A 43 18.51 5.49 -10.40
CA VAL A 43 18.44 4.07 -10.75
C VAL A 43 17.00 3.74 -11.13
N ARG A 44 16.81 3.30 -12.37
CA ARG A 44 15.46 3.09 -12.94
C ARG A 44 14.93 1.68 -12.76
N SER A 45 15.80 0.71 -12.43
CA SER A 45 15.46 -0.71 -12.43
C SER A 45 15.74 -1.36 -11.07
N PRO A 46 14.80 -2.13 -10.51
CA PRO A 46 15.03 -2.93 -9.30
C PRO A 46 15.96 -4.13 -9.54
N VAL A 47 16.31 -4.41 -10.81
CA VAL A 47 17.33 -5.39 -11.20
C VAL A 47 18.44 -4.67 -11.93
N THR A 48 19.66 -4.74 -11.41
CA THR A 48 20.85 -4.12 -12.04
C THR A 48 21.89 -5.21 -12.30
N ASN A 49 22.48 -5.25 -13.48
CA ASN A 49 23.61 -6.13 -13.78
C ASN A 49 24.90 -5.31 -13.80
N ILE A 50 25.87 -5.69 -12.96
CA ILE A 50 27.17 -5.04 -12.87
C ILE A 50 28.22 -6.14 -12.95
N ALA A 51 29.12 -6.05 -13.95
CA ALA A 51 30.20 -7.02 -14.15
C ALA A 51 29.73 -8.49 -14.08
N ARG A 52 28.64 -8.82 -14.81
CA ARG A 52 28.00 -10.15 -14.85
C ARG A 52 27.41 -10.63 -13.52
N THR A 53 27.28 -9.74 -12.55
CA THR A 53 26.62 -10.01 -11.27
C THR A 53 25.28 -9.28 -11.26
N SER A 54 24.20 -10.01 -11.00
CA SER A 54 22.84 -9.48 -10.93
C SER A 54 22.50 -9.07 -9.50
N PHE A 55 22.00 -7.85 -9.34
CA PHE A 55 21.58 -7.24 -8.09
C PHE A 55 20.08 -6.98 -8.13
N PHE A 56 19.33 -7.77 -7.39
CA PHE A 56 17.88 -7.60 -7.16
C PHE A 56 17.72 -6.80 -5.89
N HIS A 57 17.09 -5.64 -5.94
CA HIS A 57 17.01 -4.78 -4.77
C HIS A 57 15.64 -4.14 -4.58
N VAL A 58 15.28 -3.98 -3.31
CA VAL A 58 14.06 -3.30 -2.86
C VAL A 58 14.44 -2.25 -1.84
N LYS A 59 13.66 -1.16 -1.81
CA LYS A 59 13.84 -0.07 -0.85
C LYS A 59 12.64 -0.01 0.09
N ARG A 60 12.90 -0.03 1.40
CA ARG A 60 11.91 0.19 2.47
C ARG A 60 12.35 1.39 3.29
N SER A 61 11.66 2.52 3.10
CA SER A 61 12.07 3.81 3.67
C SER A 61 13.52 4.18 3.30
N ASN A 62 14.43 4.16 4.27
CA ASN A 62 15.85 4.49 4.09
C ASN A 62 16.76 3.25 4.09
N ILE A 63 16.18 2.05 4.05
CA ILE A 63 16.88 0.78 4.04
C ILE A 63 16.77 0.15 2.65
N TRP A 64 17.88 -0.38 2.16
CA TRP A 64 17.96 -1.15 0.92
C TRP A 64 18.22 -2.61 1.25
N LEU A 65 17.43 -3.52 0.68
CA LEU A 65 17.72 -4.95 0.71
C LEU A 65 18.15 -5.36 -0.68
N ALA A 66 19.30 -6.02 -0.81
CA ALA A 66 19.84 -6.48 -2.07
C ALA A 66 20.16 -7.97 -2.02
N ALA A 67 19.52 -8.75 -2.89
CA ALA A 67 19.91 -10.10 -3.21
C ALA A 67 20.83 -10.11 -4.44
N VAL A 68 21.94 -10.84 -4.33
CA VAL A 68 23.03 -10.85 -5.30
C VAL A 68 23.23 -12.27 -5.82
N THR A 69 23.39 -12.42 -7.12
CA THR A 69 23.71 -13.71 -7.75
C THR A 69 24.41 -13.52 -9.08
N LYS A 70 25.30 -14.46 -9.42
CA LYS A 70 25.91 -14.56 -10.76
C LYS A 70 25.19 -15.58 -11.65
N GLN A 71 24.19 -16.27 -11.12
CA GLN A 71 23.43 -17.28 -11.84
C GLN A 71 22.19 -16.67 -12.50
N ASN A 72 21.69 -17.36 -13.51
CA ASN A 72 20.39 -17.05 -14.11
C ASN A 72 19.27 -17.61 -13.21
N VAL A 73 18.63 -16.74 -12.44
CA VAL A 73 17.57 -17.11 -11.49
C VAL A 73 16.24 -16.51 -11.90
N ASN A 74 15.15 -17.13 -11.43
CA ASN A 74 13.83 -16.53 -11.57
C ASN A 74 13.77 -15.24 -10.71
N ALA A 75 13.80 -14.09 -11.37
CA ALA A 75 13.73 -12.78 -10.73
C ALA A 75 12.51 -12.63 -9.81
N ALA A 76 11.35 -13.16 -10.23
CA ALA A 76 10.11 -13.05 -9.46
C ALA A 76 10.22 -13.81 -8.12
N MET A 77 10.85 -14.99 -8.12
CA MET A 77 11.12 -15.74 -6.88
C MET A 77 12.00 -14.92 -5.92
N VAL A 78 13.03 -14.26 -6.44
CA VAL A 78 13.92 -13.42 -5.61
C VAL A 78 13.17 -12.24 -5.01
N PHE A 79 12.30 -11.56 -5.78
CA PHE A 79 11.51 -10.46 -5.25
C PHE A 79 10.45 -10.92 -4.25
N GLU A 80 9.76 -12.02 -4.51
CA GLU A 80 8.80 -12.59 -3.55
C GLU A 80 9.48 -12.91 -2.23
N PHE A 81 10.66 -13.53 -2.28
CA PHE A 81 11.48 -13.77 -1.11
C PHE A 81 11.87 -12.47 -0.38
N LEU A 82 12.36 -11.44 -1.09
CA LEU A 82 12.73 -10.15 -0.49
C LEU A 82 11.54 -9.46 0.19
N TYR A 83 10.34 -9.53 -0.42
CA TYR A 83 9.12 -9.00 0.19
C TYR A 83 8.70 -9.80 1.41
N LYS A 84 8.68 -11.14 1.33
CA LYS A 84 8.39 -12.00 2.49
C LYS A 84 9.36 -11.80 3.64
N MET A 85 10.65 -11.63 3.36
CA MET A 85 11.64 -11.31 4.37
C MET A 85 11.33 -9.99 5.09
N CYS A 86 10.91 -8.94 4.35
CA CYS A 86 10.47 -7.68 4.95
C CYS A 86 9.23 -7.87 5.84
N ASP A 87 8.26 -8.68 5.39
CA ASP A 87 7.04 -8.94 6.14
C ASP A 87 7.32 -9.72 7.44
N VAL A 88 8.19 -10.74 7.37
CA VAL A 88 8.67 -11.51 8.53
C VAL A 88 9.39 -10.58 9.53
N MET A 89 10.34 -9.77 9.06
CA MET A 89 11.01 -8.78 9.90
C MET A 89 10.02 -7.85 10.60
N THR A 90 9.02 -7.38 9.85
CA THR A 90 7.98 -6.49 10.38
C THR A 90 7.11 -7.19 11.43
N ALA A 91 6.82 -8.48 11.26
CA ALA A 91 6.06 -9.25 12.24
C ALA A 91 6.83 -9.44 13.56
N TYR A 92 8.16 -9.64 13.51
CA TYR A 92 8.99 -9.85 14.69
C TYR A 92 9.28 -8.55 15.47
N PHE A 93 9.79 -7.52 14.80
CA PHE A 93 10.28 -6.30 15.47
C PHE A 93 9.64 -4.99 14.96
N GLY A 94 8.62 -5.06 14.10
CA GLY A 94 7.89 -3.90 13.61
C GLY A 94 8.64 -3.14 12.53
N LYS A 95 8.64 -1.80 12.59
CA LYS A 95 9.17 -0.96 11.52
C LYS A 95 10.62 -1.34 11.15
N ILE A 96 10.91 -1.49 9.84
CA ILE A 96 12.27 -1.71 9.34
C ILE A 96 13.02 -0.37 9.31
N SER A 97 13.84 -0.13 10.34
CA SER A 97 14.72 1.04 10.48
C SER A 97 16.15 0.60 10.75
N GLU A 98 17.11 1.51 10.56
CA GLU A 98 18.52 1.23 10.82
C GLU A 98 18.76 0.84 12.29
N GLU A 99 18.09 1.52 13.21
CA GLU A 99 18.13 1.23 14.65
C GLU A 99 17.58 -0.17 14.94
N ASN A 100 16.40 -0.51 14.43
CA ASN A 100 15.77 -1.81 14.70
C ASN A 100 16.60 -2.96 14.11
N ILE A 101 17.24 -2.77 12.95
CA ILE A 101 18.13 -3.78 12.38
C ILE A 101 19.36 -4.01 13.27
N LYS A 102 19.99 -2.92 13.77
CA LYS A 102 21.15 -3.03 14.67
C LYS A 102 20.79 -3.70 15.98
N ASN A 103 19.65 -3.34 16.57
CA ASN A 103 19.18 -3.90 17.85
C ASN A 103 18.75 -5.37 17.73
N ASN A 104 18.35 -5.82 16.55
CA ASN A 104 17.86 -7.19 16.30
C ASN A 104 18.83 -8.01 15.43
N PHE A 105 20.12 -7.67 15.39
CA PHE A 105 21.10 -8.30 14.50
C PHE A 105 21.11 -9.82 14.64
N VAL A 106 21.19 -10.35 15.87
CA VAL A 106 21.22 -11.80 16.14
C VAL A 106 19.98 -12.50 15.58
N LEU A 107 18.79 -11.97 15.89
CA LEU A 107 17.51 -12.46 15.38
C LEU A 107 17.47 -12.46 13.85
N ILE A 108 18.02 -11.43 13.20
CA ILE A 108 18.02 -11.35 11.74
C ILE A 108 18.92 -12.44 11.12
N TYR A 109 20.06 -12.77 11.71
CA TYR A 109 20.88 -13.89 11.21
C TYR A 109 20.19 -15.24 11.41
N GLU A 110 19.57 -15.45 12.57
CA GLU A 110 18.80 -16.66 12.84
C GLU A 110 17.65 -16.83 11.82
N LEU A 111 16.89 -15.75 11.58
CA LEU A 111 15.86 -15.74 10.55
C LEU A 111 16.41 -16.04 9.16
N LEU A 112 17.54 -15.43 8.79
CA LEU A 112 18.17 -15.61 7.48
C LEU A 112 18.67 -17.03 7.23
N ASP A 113 19.08 -17.73 8.28
CA ASP A 113 19.55 -19.10 8.21
C ASP A 113 18.37 -20.09 8.10
N GLU A 114 17.24 -19.79 8.74
CA GLU A 114 16.03 -20.61 8.64
C GLU A 114 15.26 -20.40 7.33
N ILE A 115 15.15 -19.16 6.83
CA ILE A 115 14.33 -18.87 5.64
C ILE A 115 15.08 -19.03 4.31
N LEU A 116 16.40 -19.17 4.34
CA LEU A 116 17.22 -19.26 3.13
C LEU A 116 18.42 -20.18 3.37
N ASP A 117 18.33 -21.43 2.94
CA ASP A 117 19.42 -22.38 3.07
C ASP A 117 20.21 -22.48 1.75
N PHE A 118 21.51 -22.22 1.84
CA PHE A 118 22.44 -22.29 0.72
C PHE A 118 21.93 -21.53 -0.53
N GLY A 119 21.12 -20.46 -0.38
CA GLY A 119 20.56 -19.68 -1.48
C GLY A 119 19.20 -20.15 -2.05
N TYR A 120 18.60 -21.18 -1.46
CA TYR A 120 17.25 -21.69 -1.76
C TYR A 120 16.24 -21.21 -0.71
N PRO A 121 15.24 -20.40 -1.08
CA PRO A 121 14.21 -19.96 -0.16
C PRO A 121 13.47 -21.15 0.46
N GLN A 122 13.36 -21.14 1.79
CA GLN A 122 12.65 -22.15 2.58
C GLN A 122 11.31 -21.60 3.08
N ASN A 123 10.64 -22.32 3.99
CA ASN A 123 9.39 -21.88 4.56
C ASN A 123 9.58 -20.58 5.37
N SER A 124 8.91 -19.51 4.96
CA SER A 124 8.96 -18.20 5.62
C SER A 124 7.66 -17.84 6.36
N GLU A 125 6.84 -18.82 6.72
CA GLU A 125 5.64 -18.61 7.53
C GLU A 125 6.01 -18.22 8.97
N THR A 126 5.64 -17.02 9.39
CA THR A 126 5.96 -16.51 10.75
C THR A 126 5.42 -17.40 11.87
N GLY A 127 4.32 -18.12 11.65
CA GLY A 127 3.76 -19.07 12.62
C GLY A 127 4.70 -20.25 12.85
N ALA A 128 5.21 -20.85 11.78
CA ALA A 128 6.19 -21.94 11.84
C ALA A 128 7.55 -21.44 12.32
N LEU A 129 8.01 -20.27 11.87
CA LEU A 129 9.31 -19.72 12.28
C LEU A 129 9.38 -19.46 13.79
N LYS A 130 8.28 -19.08 14.44
CA LYS A 130 8.26 -18.88 15.90
C LYS A 130 8.63 -20.11 16.73
N THR A 131 8.54 -21.33 16.18
CA THR A 131 8.97 -22.55 16.89
C THR A 131 10.46 -22.83 16.74
N PHE A 132 11.11 -22.30 15.70
CA PHE A 132 12.54 -22.53 15.41
C PHE A 132 13.41 -21.35 15.83
N ILE A 133 12.86 -20.14 15.81
CA ILE A 133 13.54 -18.90 16.17
C ILE A 133 13.47 -18.70 17.69
N THR A 134 14.63 -18.66 18.33
CA THR A 134 14.77 -18.52 19.79
C THR A 134 14.70 -17.06 20.25
N GLN A 135 15.08 -16.11 19.38
CA GLN A 135 15.14 -14.69 19.73
C GLN A 135 13.77 -14.00 19.65
N GLN A 136 13.48 -13.15 20.63
CA GLN A 136 12.32 -12.25 20.58
C GLN A 136 12.73 -10.90 19.98
N GLY A 137 11.86 -10.33 19.13
CA GLY A 137 12.10 -9.03 18.50
C GLY A 137 11.99 -7.88 19.49
N ILE A 138 13.03 -7.04 19.57
CA ILE A 138 13.03 -5.77 20.29
C ILE A 138 12.31 -4.74 19.42
N LYS A 139 11.07 -4.40 19.80
CA LYS A 139 10.29 -3.36 19.14
C LYS A 139 10.69 -1.99 19.67
N GLY A 140 11.25 -1.13 18.82
CA GLY A 140 11.48 0.28 19.18
C GLY A 140 10.17 0.96 19.59
N GLN A 141 10.18 1.69 20.71
CA GLN A 141 9.00 2.41 21.19
C GLN A 141 8.63 3.54 20.22
N THR A 142 7.70 3.29 19.31
CA THR A 142 6.93 4.36 18.65
C THR A 142 5.62 4.54 19.40
N LYS A 143 5.53 5.63 20.18
CA LYS A 143 4.26 6.18 20.67
C LYS A 143 3.49 6.77 19.48
N GLU A 144 2.84 5.94 18.69
CA GLU A 144 1.78 6.35 17.77
C GLU A 144 1.16 5.10 17.16
N GLU A 145 0.06 4.63 17.74
CA GLU A 145 -1.09 3.99 17.06
C GLU A 145 -2.08 3.43 18.09
N GLN A 146 -2.76 4.32 18.83
CA GLN A 146 -3.99 3.97 19.52
C GLN A 146 -4.97 5.14 19.44
N SER A 147 -5.63 5.26 18.28
CA SER A 147 -6.94 5.94 18.21
C SER A 147 -7.70 5.49 16.95
N GLN A 148 -8.12 4.22 16.91
CA GLN A 148 -9.26 3.85 16.07
C GLN A 148 -10.49 3.73 16.97
N ILE A 149 -11.26 4.82 16.98
CA ILE A 149 -12.60 4.84 17.58
C ILE A 149 -13.47 3.88 16.76
N THR A 150 -13.89 2.79 17.40
CA THR A 150 -14.89 1.84 16.92
C THR A 150 -16.26 2.50 16.88
N SER A 151 -16.59 3.17 15.77
CA SER A 151 -17.99 3.49 15.47
C SER A 151 -18.67 2.24 14.91
N GLN A 152 -19.38 1.52 15.77
CA GLN A 152 -20.31 0.47 15.39
C GLN A 152 -21.45 1.08 14.57
N VAL A 153 -21.70 0.57 13.37
CA VAL A 153 -22.90 0.88 12.59
C VAL A 153 -23.44 -0.45 12.08
N THR A 154 -24.41 -1.00 12.82
CA THR A 154 -25.22 -2.16 12.43
C THR A 154 -26.24 -1.73 11.37
N GLY A 155 -25.84 -1.79 10.10
CA GLY A 155 -26.74 -1.59 8.97
C GLY A 155 -27.16 -2.93 8.37
N GLN A 156 -28.36 -3.42 8.72
CA GLN A 156 -29.05 -4.44 7.93
C GLN A 156 -29.37 -3.85 6.56
N ILE A 157 -28.85 -4.44 5.47
CA ILE A 157 -29.19 -4.02 4.11
C ILE A 157 -29.35 -5.23 3.18
N GLY A 158 -30.63 -5.42 2.80
CA GLY A 158 -31.21 -6.13 1.67
C GLY A 158 -30.30 -6.87 0.69
N CYS A 159 -30.63 -8.15 0.51
CA CYS A 159 -30.11 -9.04 -0.51
C CYS A 159 -30.72 -8.69 -1.88
N GLY A 160 -29.96 -7.97 -2.70
CA GLY A 160 -30.19 -7.89 -4.14
C GLY A 160 -29.17 -8.81 -4.84
N LYS A 161 -29.66 -9.73 -5.67
CA LYS A 161 -28.84 -10.61 -6.51
C LYS A 161 -28.09 -9.79 -7.57
N GLN A 162 -26.96 -9.21 -7.19
CA GLN A 162 -25.94 -8.82 -8.16
C GLN A 162 -24.80 -9.83 -8.02
N SER A 163 -24.69 -10.73 -8.99
CA SER A 163 -23.49 -11.55 -9.11
C SER A 163 -22.36 -10.62 -9.53
N ILE A 164 -21.32 -10.55 -8.72
CA ILE A 164 -20.19 -9.67 -9.00
C ILE A 164 -19.23 -10.43 -9.88
N ALA A 165 -18.93 -9.88 -11.05
CA ALA A 165 -17.85 -10.37 -11.87
C ALA A 165 -16.52 -10.02 -11.18
N ILE A 166 -15.90 -11.02 -10.58
CA ILE A 166 -14.51 -10.93 -10.13
C ILE A 166 -13.65 -11.27 -11.35
N ASP A 167 -12.82 -10.32 -11.78
CA ASP A 167 -11.94 -10.52 -12.94
C ASP A 167 -10.79 -11.47 -12.58
N ASP A 168 -10.22 -11.27 -11.40
CA ASP A 168 -9.12 -12.05 -10.88
C ASP A 168 -9.14 -12.05 -9.36
N CYS A 169 -8.72 -13.17 -8.78
CA CYS A 169 -8.58 -13.36 -7.35
C CYS A 169 -7.25 -14.05 -7.06
N THR A 170 -6.66 -13.66 -5.95
CA THR A 170 -5.44 -14.20 -5.39
C THR A 170 -5.77 -14.63 -3.96
N PHE A 171 -5.26 -15.78 -3.57
CA PHE A 171 -5.60 -16.42 -2.30
C PHE A 171 -4.36 -16.59 -1.45
N HIS A 172 -4.56 -16.57 -0.14
CA HIS A 172 -3.56 -17.02 0.81
C HIS A 172 -3.27 -18.52 0.61
N GLN A 173 -2.06 -18.96 0.94
CA GLN A 173 -1.62 -20.36 0.81
C GLN A 173 -2.43 -21.35 1.65
N CYS A 174 -3.17 -20.85 2.64
CA CYS A 174 -4.07 -21.69 3.44
C CYS A 174 -5.33 -22.13 2.68
N VAL A 175 -5.61 -21.54 1.52
CA VAL A 175 -6.78 -21.85 0.68
C VAL A 175 -6.49 -23.05 -0.22
N ARG A 176 -7.41 -24.02 -0.23
CA ARG A 176 -7.36 -25.19 -1.10
C ARG A 176 -7.86 -24.81 -2.51
N LEU A 177 -6.93 -24.42 -3.39
CA LEU A 177 -7.24 -23.99 -4.76
C LEU A 177 -8.01 -25.03 -5.57
N SER A 178 -7.74 -26.32 -5.39
CA SER A 178 -8.47 -27.40 -6.09
C SER A 178 -9.98 -27.39 -5.83
N LYS A 179 -10.42 -27.07 -4.61
CA LYS A 179 -11.84 -26.92 -4.28
C LYS A 179 -12.45 -25.65 -4.84
N PHE A 180 -11.65 -24.59 -4.95
CA PHE A 180 -12.11 -23.35 -5.57
C PHE A 180 -12.32 -23.54 -7.09
N ASP A 181 -11.44 -24.28 -7.76
CA ASP A 181 -11.56 -24.53 -9.20
C ASP A 181 -12.74 -25.44 -9.54
N SER A 182 -13.01 -26.47 -8.73
CA SER A 182 -14.10 -27.42 -8.98
C SER A 182 -15.48 -26.90 -8.53
N GLU A 183 -15.57 -26.32 -7.33
CA GLU A 183 -16.84 -26.01 -6.66
C GLU A 183 -17.08 -24.50 -6.49
N ARG A 184 -16.11 -23.66 -6.85
CA ARG A 184 -16.11 -22.21 -6.51
C ARG A 184 -16.25 -21.97 -5.01
N SER A 185 -15.71 -22.89 -4.21
CA SER A 185 -15.77 -22.88 -2.75
C SER A 185 -14.41 -22.53 -2.15
N ILE A 186 -14.36 -21.50 -1.30
CA ILE A 186 -13.13 -21.10 -0.59
C ILE A 186 -13.07 -21.91 0.71
N SER A 187 -12.26 -22.96 0.71
CA SER A 187 -11.99 -23.81 1.88
C SER A 187 -10.56 -23.59 2.33
N PHE A 188 -10.36 -23.28 3.61
CA PHE A 188 -9.06 -22.93 4.15
C PHE A 188 -8.93 -23.31 5.62
N ILE A 189 -7.68 -23.42 6.09
CA ILE A 189 -7.35 -23.55 7.51
C ILE A 189 -6.67 -22.24 7.92
N PRO A 190 -7.35 -21.34 8.65
CA PRO A 190 -6.82 -20.02 8.96
C PRO A 190 -5.55 -20.13 9.82
N PRO A 191 -4.48 -19.36 9.51
CA PRO A 191 -3.45 -19.06 10.50
C PRO A 191 -4.05 -18.27 11.68
N ASP A 192 -3.44 -18.39 12.85
CA ASP A 192 -3.85 -17.63 14.03
C ASP A 192 -3.50 -16.13 13.88
N GLY A 193 -4.47 -15.27 14.21
CA GLY A 193 -4.30 -13.82 14.20
C GLY A 193 -4.80 -13.13 12.91
N GLU A 194 -4.25 -11.95 12.63
CA GLU A 194 -4.62 -11.14 11.47
C GLU A 194 -3.81 -11.53 10.23
N TYR A 195 -4.50 -11.85 9.13
CA TYR A 195 -3.87 -12.15 7.84
C TYR A 195 -4.80 -11.81 6.66
N GLU A 196 -4.21 -11.60 5.48
CA GLU A 196 -4.96 -11.39 4.24
C GLU A 196 -5.37 -12.75 3.64
N LEU A 197 -6.65 -13.11 3.74
CA LEU A 197 -7.18 -14.38 3.19
C LEU A 197 -7.23 -14.39 1.66
N MET A 198 -7.70 -13.29 1.07
CA MET A 198 -7.83 -13.16 -0.38
C MET A 198 -7.77 -11.70 -0.81
N ARG A 199 -7.28 -11.48 -2.03
CA ARG A 199 -7.33 -10.19 -2.72
C ARG A 199 -7.94 -10.41 -4.09
N TYR A 200 -8.89 -9.54 -4.44
CA TYR A 200 -9.63 -9.64 -5.69
C TYR A 200 -9.61 -8.32 -6.43
N ARG A 201 -9.78 -8.40 -7.75
CA ARG A 201 -9.92 -7.26 -8.64
C ARG A 201 -11.22 -7.40 -9.43
N THR A 202 -11.91 -6.26 -9.57
CA THR A 202 -13.11 -6.11 -10.39
C THR A 202 -13.00 -4.78 -11.11
N THR A 203 -13.23 -4.80 -12.42
CA THR A 203 -13.18 -3.64 -13.32
C THR A 203 -14.56 -3.24 -13.84
N LYS A 204 -15.56 -4.11 -13.68
CA LYS A 204 -16.94 -3.91 -14.14
C LYS A 204 -17.88 -3.65 -12.96
N ASP A 205 -18.97 -2.94 -13.22
CA ASP A 205 -20.08 -2.73 -12.28
C ASP A 205 -19.69 -2.08 -10.93
N ILE A 206 -18.62 -1.29 -10.91
CA ILE A 206 -18.21 -0.54 -9.72
C ILE A 206 -19.07 0.71 -9.57
N ILE A 207 -19.65 0.89 -8.38
CA ILE A 207 -20.35 2.12 -8.02
C ILE A 207 -19.32 3.13 -7.52
N LEU A 208 -19.08 4.18 -8.30
CA LEU A 208 -18.20 5.27 -7.88
C LEU A 208 -18.88 6.09 -6.76
N PRO A 209 -18.28 6.17 -5.56
CA PRO A 209 -18.90 6.84 -4.40
C PRO A 209 -18.98 8.36 -4.56
N PHE A 210 -18.13 8.93 -5.39
CA PHE A 210 -18.11 10.35 -5.68
C PHE A 210 -18.05 10.56 -7.19
N ARG A 211 -18.47 11.76 -7.61
CA ARG A 211 -18.23 12.32 -8.93
C ARG A 211 -17.63 13.70 -8.74
N VAL A 212 -16.42 13.89 -9.23
CA VAL A 212 -15.69 15.17 -9.16
C VAL A 212 -15.79 15.85 -10.53
N ILE A 213 -16.32 17.06 -10.55
CA ILE A 213 -16.53 17.86 -11.76
C ILE A 213 -15.64 19.10 -11.63
N PRO A 214 -14.43 19.08 -12.23
CA PRO A 214 -13.58 20.25 -12.30
C PRO A 214 -14.03 21.19 -13.42
N LEU A 215 -14.01 22.49 -13.14
CA LEU A 215 -14.22 23.56 -14.09
C LEU A 215 -13.06 24.54 -13.92
N VAL A 216 -12.22 24.65 -14.94
CA VAL A 216 -11.04 25.53 -14.94
C VAL A 216 -11.20 26.55 -16.05
N ARG A 217 -11.15 27.84 -15.70
CA ARG A 217 -11.25 28.97 -16.62
C ARG A 217 -10.03 29.85 -16.48
N GLU A 218 -9.30 30.04 -17.58
CA GLU A 218 -8.20 31.00 -17.67
C GLU A 218 -8.78 32.38 -17.97
N VAL A 219 -8.42 33.38 -17.16
CA VAL A 219 -8.83 34.78 -17.32
C VAL A 219 -7.58 35.59 -17.65
N GLY A 220 -7.35 35.81 -18.95
CA GLY A 220 -6.13 36.46 -19.44
C GLY A 220 -4.88 35.60 -19.20
N ARG A 221 -3.78 36.24 -18.79
CA ARG A 221 -2.49 35.57 -18.49
C ARG A 221 -2.11 35.57 -17.00
N THR A 222 -2.90 36.24 -16.17
CA THR A 222 -2.56 36.56 -14.78
C THR A 222 -3.52 35.95 -13.78
N LYS A 223 -4.61 35.33 -14.23
CA LYS A 223 -5.64 34.79 -13.35
C LYS A 223 -6.19 33.47 -13.88
N LEU A 224 -6.38 32.53 -12.95
CA LEU A 224 -6.96 31.23 -13.18
C LEU A 224 -8.09 31.02 -12.18
N GLU A 225 -9.29 30.77 -12.66
CA GLU A 225 -10.44 30.45 -11.84
C GLU A 225 -10.72 28.97 -11.87
N VAL A 226 -10.80 28.35 -10.70
CA VAL A 226 -11.02 26.91 -10.54
C VAL A 226 -12.26 26.70 -9.68
N LYS A 227 -13.27 26.04 -10.24
CA LYS A 227 -14.45 25.60 -9.52
C LYS A 227 -14.49 24.07 -9.53
N VAL A 228 -14.55 23.46 -8.35
CA VAL A 228 -14.64 22.00 -8.22
C VAL A 228 -15.92 21.66 -7.49
N VAL A 229 -16.75 20.85 -8.15
CA VAL A 229 -18.00 20.34 -7.60
C VAL A 229 -17.85 18.85 -7.33
N ILE A 230 -18.18 18.44 -6.11
CA ILE A 230 -18.16 17.04 -5.68
C ILE A 230 -19.57 16.61 -5.34
N LYS A 231 -20.02 15.56 -6.01
CA LYS A 231 -21.31 14.92 -5.77
C LYS A 231 -21.08 13.54 -5.17
N SER A 232 -21.67 13.25 -4.01
CA SER A 232 -21.67 11.90 -3.44
C SER A 232 -22.78 11.06 -4.07
N ASN A 233 -22.46 9.85 -4.50
CA ASN A 233 -23.35 8.93 -5.20
C ASN A 233 -23.46 7.59 -4.46
N PHE A 234 -23.98 7.65 -3.23
CA PHE A 234 -24.25 6.48 -2.40
C PHE A 234 -25.43 6.78 -1.47
N LYS A 235 -25.88 5.79 -0.71
CA LYS A 235 -27.07 5.90 0.14
C LYS A 235 -27.01 7.11 1.10
N PRO A 236 -28.08 7.93 1.20
CA PRO A 236 -28.10 9.11 2.07
C PRO A 236 -27.84 8.82 3.57
N SER A 237 -28.18 7.62 4.04
CA SER A 237 -27.96 7.19 5.42
C SER A 237 -26.49 6.92 5.77
N LEU A 238 -25.64 6.72 4.76
CA LEU A 238 -24.23 6.49 4.97
C LEU A 238 -23.48 7.82 5.02
N LEU A 239 -22.40 7.84 5.80
CA LEU A 239 -21.51 8.99 5.92
C LEU A 239 -20.10 8.60 5.47
N ALA A 240 -19.64 9.25 4.41
CA ALA A 240 -18.23 9.22 4.04
C ALA A 240 -17.43 10.09 5.00
N GLN A 241 -16.20 9.68 5.29
CA GLN A 241 -15.29 10.32 6.23
C GLN A 241 -13.92 10.53 5.61
N LYS A 242 -13.09 11.34 6.28
CA LYS A 242 -11.69 11.63 5.87
C LYS A 242 -11.59 12.06 4.41
N ILE A 243 -12.52 12.92 3.97
CA ILE A 243 -12.57 13.38 2.59
C ILE A 243 -11.53 14.49 2.43
N GLU A 244 -10.59 14.29 1.53
CA GLU A 244 -9.52 15.23 1.22
C GLU A 244 -9.35 15.33 -0.29
N VAL A 245 -9.57 16.52 -0.83
CA VAL A 245 -9.50 16.79 -2.26
C VAL A 245 -8.30 17.67 -2.49
N ARG A 246 -7.43 17.25 -3.41
CA ARG A 246 -6.22 17.94 -3.78
C ARG A 246 -6.38 18.51 -5.18
N ILE A 247 -6.35 19.83 -5.27
CA ILE A 247 -6.52 20.59 -6.50
C ILE A 247 -5.15 21.21 -6.84
N PRO A 248 -4.43 20.72 -7.85
CA PRO A 248 -3.15 21.28 -8.26
C PRO A 248 -3.30 22.73 -8.73
N THR A 249 -2.30 23.55 -8.44
CA THR A 249 -2.18 24.93 -8.92
C THR A 249 -0.91 25.07 -9.79
N PRO A 250 -0.85 26.06 -10.70
CA PRO A 250 0.36 26.34 -11.46
C PRO A 250 1.57 26.69 -10.57
N LEU A 251 2.78 26.45 -11.06
CA LEU A 251 4.02 26.75 -10.32
C LEU A 251 4.27 28.26 -10.15
N ASN A 252 3.75 29.08 -11.06
CA ASN A 252 3.85 30.54 -11.04
C ASN A 252 2.70 31.20 -10.24
N THR A 253 2.11 30.48 -9.28
CA THR A 253 1.04 31.02 -8.43
C THR A 253 1.61 32.06 -7.47
N SER A 254 1.08 33.29 -7.50
CA SER A 254 1.41 34.37 -6.55
C SER A 254 0.44 34.44 -5.38
N GLY A 255 -0.84 34.18 -5.64
CA GLY A 255 -1.91 34.36 -4.66
C GLY A 255 -3.05 33.38 -4.92
N VAL A 256 -3.73 32.96 -3.84
CA VAL A 256 -4.89 32.08 -3.93
C VAL A 256 -5.98 32.55 -2.98
N GLN A 257 -7.13 32.92 -3.53
CA GLN A 257 -8.34 33.21 -2.78
C GLN A 257 -9.30 32.03 -2.90
N VAL A 258 -9.84 31.53 -1.78
CA VAL A 258 -10.68 30.34 -1.77
C VAL A 258 -12.02 30.63 -1.12
N ILE A 259 -13.09 30.27 -1.82
CA ILE A 259 -14.47 30.31 -1.35
C ILE A 259 -14.93 28.86 -1.11
N CYS A 260 -15.12 28.51 0.15
CA CYS A 260 -15.48 27.16 0.58
C CYS A 260 -16.66 27.21 1.55
N MET A 261 -17.81 26.66 1.14
CA MET A 261 -19.02 26.63 1.97
C MET A 261 -19.04 25.47 2.98
N LYS A 262 -18.31 24.39 2.70
CA LYS A 262 -18.32 23.18 3.55
C LYS A 262 -16.91 22.61 3.71
N GLY A 263 -16.49 22.41 4.94
CA GLY A 263 -15.15 21.93 5.25
C GLY A 263 -14.13 23.07 5.31
N LYS A 264 -12.85 22.72 5.25
CA LYS A 264 -11.74 23.67 5.34
C LYS A 264 -10.86 23.51 4.11
N ALA A 265 -10.63 24.59 3.39
CA ALA A 265 -9.72 24.63 2.26
C ALA A 265 -8.52 25.51 2.59
N LYS A 266 -7.32 25.06 2.19
CA LYS A 266 -6.08 25.80 2.40
C LYS A 266 -5.15 25.60 1.20
N TYR A 267 -4.55 26.68 0.72
CA TYR A 267 -3.45 26.60 -0.23
C TYR A 267 -2.16 26.17 0.48
N LYS A 268 -1.47 25.18 -0.10
CA LYS A 268 -0.16 24.71 0.35
C LYS A 268 0.88 24.99 -0.73
N ALA A 269 1.70 26.02 -0.50
CA ALA A 269 2.73 26.47 -1.44
C ALA A 269 3.79 25.38 -1.74
N SER A 270 4.27 24.66 -0.71
CA SER A 270 5.26 23.57 -0.88
C SER A 270 4.78 22.43 -1.79
N GLU A 271 3.47 22.28 -1.93
CA GLU A 271 2.82 21.22 -2.66
C GLU A 271 2.19 21.72 -3.98
N ASN A 272 2.22 23.03 -4.25
CA ASN A 272 1.54 23.70 -5.36
C ASN A 272 0.09 23.19 -5.53
N ALA A 273 -0.66 23.17 -4.42
CA ALA A 273 -2.01 22.63 -4.43
C ALA A 273 -2.91 23.28 -3.37
N ILE A 274 -4.19 23.37 -3.68
CA ILE A 274 -5.26 23.65 -2.73
C ILE A 274 -5.72 22.32 -2.15
N VAL A 275 -5.69 22.22 -0.83
CA VAL A 275 -6.14 21.04 -0.09
C VAL A 275 -7.47 21.36 0.57
N TRP A 276 -8.53 20.71 0.13
CA TRP A 276 -9.88 20.86 0.64
C TRP A 276 -10.29 19.63 1.46
N LYS A 277 -10.45 19.82 2.78
CA LYS A 277 -10.78 18.76 3.73
C LYS A 277 -12.22 18.88 4.21
N ILE A 278 -12.98 17.80 4.09
CA ILE A 278 -14.35 17.67 4.59
C ILE A 278 -14.38 16.52 5.59
N LYS A 279 -14.71 16.83 6.86
CA LYS A 279 -14.72 15.81 7.93
C LYS A 279 -15.68 14.66 7.63
N ARG A 280 -16.87 14.99 7.13
CA ARG A 280 -17.91 14.03 6.77
C ARG A 280 -18.86 14.55 5.69
N MET A 281 -19.35 13.66 4.85
CA MET A 281 -20.36 13.95 3.83
C MET A 281 -21.34 12.78 3.73
N ALA A 282 -22.64 13.09 3.80
CA ALA A 282 -23.69 12.11 3.55
C ALA A 282 -23.81 11.77 2.06
N GLY A 283 -24.42 10.63 1.75
CA GLY A 283 -24.73 10.25 0.38
C GLY A 283 -25.75 11.18 -0.29
N MET A 284 -25.75 11.23 -1.63
CA MET A 284 -26.64 12.08 -2.43
C MET A 284 -26.58 13.57 -2.04
N LYS A 285 -25.39 14.07 -1.70
CA LYS A 285 -25.13 15.48 -1.39
C LYS A 285 -24.10 16.04 -2.36
N GLU A 286 -24.17 17.36 -2.51
CA GLU A 286 -23.25 18.13 -3.32
C GLU A 286 -22.48 19.11 -2.43
N SER A 287 -21.22 19.34 -2.75
CA SER A 287 -20.44 20.43 -2.18
C SER A 287 -19.50 20.97 -3.23
N GLN A 288 -19.26 22.27 -3.17
CA GLN A 288 -18.43 22.97 -4.13
C GLN A 288 -17.40 23.84 -3.42
N ILE A 289 -16.28 24.02 -4.11
CA ILE A 289 -15.22 24.98 -3.77
C ILE A 289 -14.96 25.81 -5.02
N SER A 290 -14.79 27.12 -4.84
CA SER A 290 -14.33 28.02 -5.89
C SER A 290 -13.03 28.65 -5.44
N ALA A 291 -12.05 28.75 -6.33
CA ALA A 291 -10.75 29.34 -6.06
C ALA A 291 -10.37 30.27 -7.20
N GLU A 292 -9.83 31.41 -6.82
CA GLU A 292 -9.20 32.37 -7.71
C GLU A 292 -7.71 32.33 -7.45
N ILE A 293 -6.95 32.02 -8.49
CA ILE A 293 -5.51 31.82 -8.45
C ILE A 293 -4.89 32.92 -9.29
N GLU A 294 -4.10 33.77 -8.66
CA GLU A 294 -3.30 34.80 -9.31
C GLU A 294 -1.98 34.17 -9.79
N LEU A 295 -1.60 34.51 -11.01
CA LEU A 295 -0.45 33.98 -11.70
C LEU A 295 0.53 35.12 -12.04
N LEU A 296 1.82 34.87 -11.81
CA LEU A 296 2.87 35.72 -12.32
C LEU A 296 3.00 35.53 -13.84
N PRO A 297 3.10 36.62 -14.62
CA PRO A 297 3.40 36.53 -16.04
C PRO A 297 4.68 35.73 -16.27
N THR A 298 4.60 34.73 -17.13
CA THR A 298 5.76 33.93 -17.56
C THR A 298 5.98 34.14 -19.06
N ASN A 299 7.26 34.16 -19.47
CA ASN A 299 7.64 34.22 -20.89
C ASN A 299 7.45 32.87 -21.61
N ASP A 300 7.08 31.82 -20.87
CA ASP A 300 6.88 30.48 -21.39
C ASP A 300 5.59 30.39 -22.20
N LYS A 301 5.72 30.00 -23.47
CA LYS A 301 4.57 29.68 -24.35
C LYS A 301 3.93 28.33 -24.01
N LYS A 302 4.49 27.56 -23.07
CA LYS A 302 3.98 26.24 -22.69
C LYS A 302 2.75 26.38 -21.81
N LYS A 303 1.60 25.89 -22.30
CA LYS A 303 0.38 25.78 -21.50
C LYS A 303 0.63 24.89 -20.29
N TRP A 304 0.08 25.29 -19.15
CA TRP A 304 0.17 24.51 -17.91
C TRP A 304 -0.44 23.12 -18.13
N ALA A 305 0.29 22.06 -17.77
CA ALA A 305 -0.07 20.67 -18.04
C ALA A 305 -1.22 20.12 -17.17
N ARG A 306 -1.90 20.97 -16.39
CA ARG A 306 -3.09 20.67 -15.57
C ARG A 306 -3.05 19.28 -14.93
N PRO A 307 -2.24 19.09 -13.87
CA PRO A 307 -2.19 17.81 -13.17
C PRO A 307 -3.59 17.42 -12.66
N PRO A 308 -3.91 16.12 -12.59
CA PRO A 308 -5.24 15.67 -12.21
C PRO A 308 -5.59 16.07 -10.78
N ILE A 309 -6.87 16.34 -10.55
CA ILE A 309 -7.42 16.53 -9.21
C ILE A 309 -7.56 15.15 -8.57
N SER A 310 -6.95 14.96 -7.40
CA SER A 310 -7.05 13.71 -6.65
C SER A 310 -7.97 13.85 -5.44
N MET A 311 -8.61 12.74 -5.05
CA MET A 311 -9.53 12.71 -3.92
C MET A 311 -9.28 11.48 -3.05
N ASN A 312 -9.04 11.71 -1.76
CA ASN A 312 -8.97 10.68 -0.76
C ASN A 312 -10.26 10.65 0.07
N PHE A 313 -10.76 9.46 0.39
CA PHE A 313 -11.96 9.28 1.21
C PHE A 313 -12.06 7.88 1.82
N GLU A 314 -12.89 7.75 2.84
CA GLU A 314 -13.32 6.49 3.43
C GLU A 314 -14.85 6.38 3.39
N VAL A 315 -15.39 5.27 2.88
CA VAL A 315 -16.82 4.99 2.82
C VAL A 315 -17.17 3.68 3.52
N PRO A 316 -18.28 3.59 4.26
CA PRO A 316 -18.65 2.40 5.03
C PRO A 316 -19.40 1.36 4.19
N PHE A 317 -18.93 1.10 2.97
CA PHE A 317 -19.47 0.06 2.08
C PHE A 317 -18.40 -0.42 1.09
N ALA A 318 -18.63 -1.59 0.49
CA ALA A 318 -17.79 -2.12 -0.59
C ALA A 318 -18.27 -1.56 -1.95
N PRO A 319 -17.45 -0.77 -2.68
CA PRO A 319 -17.85 -0.22 -3.98
C PRO A 319 -18.09 -1.28 -5.06
N SER A 320 -17.45 -2.44 -4.93
CA SER A 320 -17.66 -3.63 -5.77
C SER A 320 -19.01 -4.31 -5.52
N GLY A 321 -19.70 -3.96 -4.44
CA GLY A 321 -20.90 -4.65 -3.96
C GLY A 321 -20.61 -6.00 -3.27
N LEU A 322 -19.34 -6.43 -3.16
CA LEU A 322 -18.98 -7.75 -2.65
C LEU A 322 -19.39 -7.87 -1.19
N LYS A 323 -20.17 -8.93 -0.91
CA LYS A 323 -20.62 -9.27 0.43
C LYS A 323 -20.33 -10.74 0.72
N VAL A 324 -19.78 -11.00 1.90
CA VAL A 324 -19.68 -12.34 2.48
C VAL A 324 -21.09 -12.86 2.70
N ARG A 325 -21.47 -13.92 1.99
CA ARG A 325 -22.80 -14.53 2.10
C ARG A 325 -22.93 -15.38 3.35
N TYR A 326 -21.90 -16.16 3.64
CA TYR A 326 -21.80 -17.00 4.83
C TYR A 326 -20.32 -17.27 5.13
N LEU A 327 -20.04 -17.57 6.40
CA LEU A 327 -18.76 -18.10 6.88
C LEU A 327 -19.10 -19.25 7.82
N LYS A 328 -18.63 -20.45 7.47
CA LYS A 328 -18.80 -21.66 8.28
C LYS A 328 -17.47 -22.03 8.92
N VAL A 329 -17.49 -22.27 10.22
CA VAL A 329 -16.34 -22.70 11.01
C VAL A 329 -16.56 -24.13 11.45
N PHE A 330 -15.58 -24.99 11.16
CA PHE A 330 -15.58 -26.38 11.56
C PHE A 330 -14.31 -26.63 12.37
N GLU A 331 -14.47 -26.92 13.65
CA GLU A 331 -13.36 -27.35 14.50
C GLU A 331 -13.75 -28.69 15.14
N SER A 332 -13.02 -29.75 14.78
CA SER A 332 -13.30 -31.10 15.25
C SER A 332 -12.44 -31.49 16.46
N LYS A 333 -11.37 -30.74 16.75
CA LYS A 333 -10.39 -31.07 17.79
C LYS A 333 -10.60 -30.28 19.08
N LEU A 334 -11.11 -29.07 18.97
CA LEU A 334 -11.48 -28.23 20.10
C LEU A 334 -13.01 -28.25 20.18
N ASN A 335 -13.57 -28.43 21.38
CA ASN A 335 -15.00 -28.65 21.62
C ASN A 335 -15.87 -27.40 21.37
N TYR A 336 -15.70 -26.73 20.24
CA TYR A 336 -16.53 -25.62 19.80
C TYR A 336 -16.99 -25.84 18.35
N SER A 337 -18.22 -25.40 18.09
CA SER A 337 -18.92 -25.53 16.82
C SER A 337 -19.08 -24.16 16.14
N ASP A 338 -19.67 -24.14 14.94
CA ASP A 338 -19.98 -22.89 14.23
C ASP A 338 -20.86 -21.93 15.04
N HIS A 339 -21.66 -22.45 15.98
CA HIS A 339 -22.56 -21.68 16.85
C HIS A 339 -21.84 -20.98 18.00
N ASP A 340 -20.69 -21.52 18.42
CA ASP A 340 -19.90 -21.01 19.54
C ASP A 340 -18.96 -19.88 19.09
N VAL A 341 -18.79 -19.71 17.77
CA VAL A 341 -17.90 -18.70 17.19
C VAL A 341 -18.68 -17.46 16.75
N ILE A 342 -18.34 -16.33 17.37
CA ILE A 342 -18.89 -15.03 16.98
C ILE A 342 -18.14 -14.50 15.76
N LYS A 343 -18.88 -14.29 14.66
CA LYS A 343 -18.34 -13.87 13.36
C LYS A 343 -18.73 -12.43 13.07
N TRP A 344 -17.74 -11.59 12.74
CA TRP A 344 -17.96 -10.19 12.38
C TRP A 344 -17.39 -9.90 11.00
N VAL A 345 -18.05 -9.01 10.26
CA VAL A 345 -17.55 -8.48 8.98
C VAL A 345 -17.81 -6.98 8.92
N ARG A 346 -16.82 -6.23 8.45
CA ARG A 346 -16.94 -4.79 8.21
C ARG A 346 -16.51 -4.48 6.78
N TYR A 347 -17.35 -3.72 6.06
CA TYR A 347 -17.04 -3.25 4.72
C TYR A 347 -16.55 -1.81 4.78
N ILE A 348 -15.32 -1.59 4.33
CA ILE A 348 -14.70 -0.26 4.27
C ILE A 348 -14.13 -0.08 2.86
N GLY A 349 -14.67 0.88 2.13
CA GLY A 349 -14.10 1.36 0.88
C GLY A 349 -13.12 2.49 1.17
N ARG A 350 -11.90 2.38 0.65
CA ARG A 350 -10.90 3.45 0.66
C ARG A 350 -10.56 3.82 -0.77
N SER A 351 -10.35 5.11 -1.00
CA SER A 351 -9.77 5.58 -2.26
C SER A 351 -8.36 5.02 -2.44
N GLY A 352 -8.11 4.34 -3.56
CA GLY A 352 -6.77 4.09 -4.07
C GLY A 352 -6.30 5.29 -4.90
N ILE A 353 -6.08 5.08 -6.19
CA ILE A 353 -5.88 6.17 -7.15
C ILE A 353 -7.25 6.66 -7.60
N TYR A 354 -7.71 7.78 -7.06
CA TYR A 354 -8.94 8.43 -7.46
C TYR A 354 -8.61 9.82 -7.99
N GLU A 355 -8.50 9.92 -9.31
CA GLU A 355 -8.01 11.09 -10.03
C GLU A 355 -8.92 11.44 -11.19
N THR A 356 -9.14 12.74 -11.41
CA THR A 356 -9.86 13.26 -12.57
C THR A 356 -9.01 14.30 -13.28
N ARG A 357 -8.92 14.21 -14.60
CA ARG A 357 -8.20 15.18 -15.43
C ARG A 357 -9.13 16.34 -15.81
N CYS A 358 -8.55 17.52 -15.95
CA CYS A 358 -9.22 18.79 -16.26
C CYS A 358 -8.66 19.47 -17.52
#